data_AF-A0A352JSK1-F1
#
_entry.id   AF-A0A352JSK1-F1
#
_cell.length_a   1.000
_cell.length_b   1.000
_cell.length_c   1.000
_cell.angle_alpha   90.00
_cell.angle_beta   90.00
_cell.angle_gamma   90.00
#
_symmetry.space_group_name_H-M   'P 1'
#
loop_
_entity.id
_entity.type
_entity.pdbx_description
1 polymer ?
#
loop_
_entity_poly.entity_id
_entity_poly.type
_entity_poly.pdbx_seq_one_letter_code
_entity_poly.pdbx_strand_id
1 'polypeptide(L)'
;WSYIKFCYLKDVGWKGFEEGAQSGVYAVAPLARLNASDGMATPKAQAAYEEFFKTLGGKPVHHTLANHWARLVEMLYAAERTLELSKDPEIINPNVRTLPTEKPKEGIGIVEAPRGTLFHHYQSDERGVVTKANLIVATQNNAARMAMSVDKAARGLIKNGKADDGILNMVEMAFRA
;
A
#
# COMPACT_ATOMS: atom_id res chain seq x y z
N TRP A 1 6.23 -0.94 21.84
CA TRP A 1 7.45 -1.74 21.59
C TRP A 1 8.12 -1.41 20.26
N SER A 2 7.47 -0.66 19.36
CA SER A 2 8.04 -0.27 18.06
C SER A 2 8.09 1.25 17.94
N TYR A 3 9.07 1.77 17.20
CA TYR A 3 9.07 3.16 16.73
C TYR A 3 8.09 3.39 15.57
N ILE A 4 7.71 2.33 14.86
CA ILE A 4 6.71 2.42 13.79
C ILE A 4 5.34 2.66 14.42
N LYS A 5 4.64 3.69 13.94
CA LYS A 5 3.28 4.02 14.36
C LYS A 5 2.28 3.08 13.69
N PHE A 6 1.18 2.79 14.39
CA PHE A 6 0.07 2.02 13.86
C PHE A 6 -1.03 2.97 13.40
N CYS A 7 -1.15 3.15 12.09
CA CYS A 7 -2.24 3.93 11.51
C CYS A 7 -3.56 3.13 11.57
N TYR A 8 -4.67 3.84 11.72
CA TYR A 8 -6.01 3.27 11.74
C TYR A 8 -7.02 4.25 11.17
N LEU A 9 -8.19 3.76 10.75
CA LEU A 9 -9.31 4.57 10.30
C LEU A 9 -9.89 5.34 11.48
N LYS A 10 -9.76 6.68 11.45
CA LYS A 10 -10.11 7.55 12.58
C LYS A 10 -11.55 7.37 13.06
N ASP A 11 -12.50 7.25 12.15
CA ASP A 11 -13.93 7.16 12.46
C ASP A 11 -14.34 5.81 13.05
N VAL A 12 -13.60 4.73 12.73
CA VAL A 12 -13.80 3.40 13.31
C VAL A 12 -13.08 3.26 14.64
N GLY A 13 -11.93 3.92 14.78
CA GLY A 13 -11.12 3.94 15.99
C GLY A 13 -10.11 2.79 16.10
N TRP A 14 -9.16 2.95 17.02
CA TRP A 14 -8.18 1.91 17.35
C TRP A 14 -8.76 0.96 18.40
N LYS A 15 -8.82 -0.34 18.08
CA LYS A 15 -9.29 -1.39 18.98
C LYS A 15 -8.20 -2.44 19.28
N GLY A 16 -6.94 -2.07 19.08
CA GLY A 16 -5.84 -3.02 19.16
C GLY A 16 -5.65 -3.82 17.88
N PHE A 17 -4.95 -4.95 18.00
CA PHE A 17 -4.64 -5.86 16.89
C PHE A 17 -5.80 -6.83 16.61
N GLU A 18 -6.99 -6.29 16.43
CA GLU A 18 -8.22 -7.04 16.18
C GLU A 18 -8.57 -7.07 14.68
N GLU A 19 -9.04 -8.22 14.19
CA GLU A 19 -9.55 -8.38 12.82
C GLU A 19 -11.05 -8.01 12.73
N GLY A 20 -11.54 -7.77 11.51
CA GLY A 20 -12.97 -7.62 11.22
C GLY A 20 -13.43 -6.18 10.99
N ALA A 21 -14.67 -6.03 10.54
CA ALA A 21 -15.23 -4.76 10.08
C ALA A 21 -15.35 -3.67 11.17
N GLN A 22 -15.32 -4.07 12.44
CA GLN A 22 -15.37 -3.16 13.57
C GLN A 22 -13.97 -2.64 13.96
N SER A 23 -12.91 -3.16 13.36
CA SER A 23 -11.53 -2.72 13.60
C SER A 23 -11.16 -1.58 12.67
N GLY A 24 -10.45 -0.57 13.19
CA GLY A 24 -9.87 0.49 12.37
C GLY A 24 -8.60 0.06 11.63
N VAL A 25 -8.12 -1.17 11.79
CA VAL A 25 -6.97 -1.69 11.05
C VAL A 25 -7.33 -1.85 9.57
N TYR A 26 -6.50 -1.28 8.70
CA TYR A 26 -6.65 -1.38 7.25
C TYR A 26 -5.37 -1.89 6.60
N ALA A 27 -5.42 -2.02 5.28
CA ALA A 27 -4.27 -2.40 4.49
C ALA A 27 -4.07 -1.45 3.31
N VAL A 28 -2.82 -1.37 2.86
CA VAL A 28 -2.40 -0.70 1.62
C VAL A 28 -1.56 -1.67 0.78
N ALA A 29 -1.02 -1.17 -0.34
CA ALA A 29 -0.20 -1.91 -1.31
C ALA A 29 -1.05 -2.75 -2.29
N PRO A 30 -0.45 -3.50 -3.25
CA PRO A 30 -1.15 -4.00 -4.44
C PRO A 30 -2.47 -4.72 -4.15
N LEU A 31 -2.49 -5.66 -3.19
CA LEU A 31 -3.71 -6.41 -2.86
C LEU A 31 -4.85 -5.50 -2.37
N ALA A 32 -4.52 -4.51 -1.54
CA ALA A 32 -5.51 -3.57 -1.04
C ALA A 32 -6.06 -2.68 -2.17
N ARG A 33 -5.20 -2.26 -3.09
CA ARG A 33 -5.63 -1.50 -4.28
C ARG A 33 -6.53 -2.33 -5.18
N LEU A 34 -6.15 -3.57 -5.51
CA LEU A 34 -7.05 -4.46 -6.28
C LEU A 34 -8.38 -4.68 -5.57
N ASN A 35 -8.38 -4.85 -4.25
CA ASN A 35 -9.62 -4.96 -3.47
C ASN A 35 -10.46 -3.67 -3.45
N ALA A 36 -9.87 -2.50 -3.66
CA ALA A 36 -10.57 -1.22 -3.64
C ALA A 36 -11.02 -0.75 -5.04
N SER A 37 -10.31 -1.14 -6.10
CA SER A 37 -10.56 -0.71 -7.48
C SER A 37 -11.60 -1.58 -8.18
N ASP A 38 -12.46 -1.02 -9.03
CA ASP A 38 -13.43 -1.81 -9.80
C ASP A 38 -12.79 -2.66 -10.90
N GLY A 39 -11.58 -2.28 -11.33
CA GLY A 39 -10.77 -2.98 -12.32
C GLY A 39 -9.45 -2.25 -12.56
N MET A 40 -8.73 -2.65 -13.61
CA MET A 40 -7.48 -2.08 -14.09
C MET A 40 -7.72 -1.29 -15.38
N ALA A 41 -6.95 -0.22 -15.56
CA ALA A 41 -7.13 0.67 -16.72
C ALA A 41 -6.46 0.16 -18.02
N THR A 42 -5.69 -0.93 -17.97
CA THR A 42 -4.99 -1.50 -19.14
C THR A 42 -5.44 -2.94 -19.40
N PRO A 43 -5.50 -3.39 -20.67
CA PRO A 43 -6.22 -4.60 -21.04
C PRO A 43 -5.62 -5.90 -20.50
N LYS A 44 -4.28 -6.08 -20.51
CA LYS A 44 -3.68 -7.31 -19.98
C LYS A 44 -3.73 -7.34 -18.47
N ALA A 45 -3.52 -6.20 -17.81
CA ALA A 45 -3.68 -6.10 -16.36
C ALA A 45 -5.13 -6.36 -15.93
N GLN A 46 -6.13 -5.90 -16.70
CA GLN A 46 -7.55 -6.19 -16.44
C GLN A 46 -7.83 -7.69 -16.52
N ALA A 47 -7.35 -8.38 -17.55
CA ALA A 47 -7.50 -9.82 -17.66
C ALA A 47 -6.84 -10.56 -16.48
N ALA A 48 -5.63 -10.14 -16.07
CA ALA A 48 -4.94 -10.72 -14.92
C ALA A 48 -5.65 -10.43 -13.58
N TYR A 49 -6.27 -9.25 -13.44
CA TYR A 49 -7.12 -8.88 -12.31
C TYR A 49 -8.35 -9.79 -12.20
N GLU A 50 -9.04 -10.04 -13.31
CA GLU A 50 -10.20 -10.93 -13.35
C GLU A 50 -9.81 -12.38 -13.01
N GLU A 51 -8.69 -12.86 -13.58
CA GLU A 51 -8.15 -14.19 -13.27
C GLU A 51 -7.80 -14.34 -11.79
N PHE A 52 -7.15 -13.33 -11.20
CA PHE A 52 -6.82 -13.30 -9.78
C PHE A 52 -8.06 -13.48 -8.90
N PHE A 53 -9.10 -12.68 -9.10
CA PHE A 53 -10.32 -12.77 -8.28
C PHE A 53 -11.13 -14.03 -8.57
N LYS A 54 -11.22 -14.48 -9.83
CA LYS A 54 -11.86 -15.74 -10.18
C LYS A 54 -11.19 -16.93 -9.48
N THR A 55 -9.87 -16.93 -9.41
CA THR A 55 -9.09 -18.03 -8.80
C THR A 55 -9.21 -18.05 -7.28
N LEU A 56 -9.23 -16.87 -6.65
CA LEU A 56 -9.22 -16.73 -5.19
C LEU A 56 -10.62 -16.63 -4.57
N GLY A 57 -11.67 -16.92 -5.34
CA GLY A 57 -13.05 -17.06 -4.83
C GLY A 57 -13.81 -15.75 -4.71
N GLY A 58 -13.44 -14.72 -5.45
CA GLY A 58 -14.10 -13.43 -5.50
C GLY A 58 -13.41 -12.34 -4.67
N LYS A 59 -14.08 -11.20 -4.56
CA LYS A 59 -13.56 -9.96 -3.97
C LYS A 59 -14.35 -9.61 -2.69
N PRO A 60 -13.70 -9.19 -1.59
CA PRO A 60 -12.26 -8.95 -1.43
C PRO A 60 -11.44 -10.21 -1.08
N VAL A 61 -10.15 -10.18 -1.41
CA VAL A 61 -9.18 -11.23 -1.05
C VAL A 61 -8.31 -10.79 0.13
N HIS A 62 -8.20 -11.65 1.16
CA HIS A 62 -7.44 -11.34 2.37
C HIS A 62 -6.24 -12.27 2.65
N HIS A 63 -5.95 -13.24 1.77
CA HIS A 63 -4.80 -14.13 1.93
C HIS A 63 -3.47 -13.37 1.91
N THR A 64 -2.63 -13.53 2.94
CA THR A 64 -1.36 -12.80 3.08
C THR A 64 -0.46 -12.96 1.85
N LEU A 65 -0.26 -14.20 1.37
CA LEU A 65 0.60 -14.49 0.22
C LEU A 65 0.03 -14.02 -1.12
N ALA A 66 -1.27 -13.71 -1.20
CA ALA A 66 -1.87 -13.18 -2.42
C ALA A 66 -1.34 -11.77 -2.76
N ASN A 67 -0.69 -11.07 -1.82
CA ASN A 67 0.03 -9.83 -2.11
C ASN A 67 1.10 -10.01 -3.21
N HIS A 68 1.76 -11.17 -3.28
CA HIS A 68 2.75 -11.42 -4.33
C HIS A 68 2.13 -11.46 -5.71
N TRP A 69 0.98 -12.14 -5.88
CA TRP A 69 0.29 -12.19 -7.16
C TRP A 69 -0.32 -10.83 -7.50
N ALA A 70 -0.95 -10.13 -6.56
CA ALA A 70 -1.44 -8.78 -6.80
C ALA A 70 -0.33 -7.81 -7.27
N ARG A 71 0.90 -7.97 -6.74
CA ARG A 71 2.08 -7.21 -7.20
C ARG A 71 2.45 -7.50 -8.65
N LEU A 72 2.28 -8.73 -9.13
CA LEU A 72 2.50 -9.08 -10.55
C LEU A 72 1.44 -8.43 -11.45
N VAL A 73 0.18 -8.39 -11.03
CA VAL A 73 -0.89 -7.69 -11.76
C VAL A 73 -0.56 -6.20 -11.92
N GLU A 74 -0.12 -5.54 -10.85
CA GLU A 74 0.28 -4.14 -10.92
C GLU A 74 1.57 -3.91 -11.71
N MET A 75 2.53 -4.84 -11.69
CA MET A 75 3.73 -4.75 -12.50
C MET A 75 3.40 -4.84 -14.00
N LEU A 76 2.44 -5.69 -14.37
CA LEU A 76 1.91 -5.76 -15.73
C LEU A 76 1.22 -4.45 -16.12
N TYR A 77 0.37 -3.91 -15.24
CA TYR A 77 -0.24 -2.58 -15.44
C TYR A 77 0.81 -1.49 -15.64
N ALA A 78 1.84 -1.43 -14.78
CA ALA A 78 2.88 -0.42 -14.86
C ALA A 78 3.63 -0.50 -16.20
N ALA A 79 3.89 -1.72 -16.71
CA ALA A 79 4.52 -1.92 -18.01
C ALA A 79 3.62 -1.42 -19.17
N GLU A 80 2.33 -1.79 -19.17
CA GLU A 80 1.37 -1.31 -20.18
C GLU A 80 1.21 0.20 -20.14
N ARG A 81 1.03 0.77 -18.93
CA ARG A 81 0.82 2.21 -18.76
C ARG A 81 2.05 3.02 -19.13
N THR A 82 3.26 2.50 -18.87
CA THR A 82 4.51 3.13 -19.31
C THR A 82 4.58 3.20 -20.83
N LEU A 83 4.17 2.14 -21.53
CA LEU A 83 4.13 2.12 -23.00
C LEU A 83 3.11 3.13 -23.54
N GLU A 84 1.92 3.21 -22.95
CA GLU A 84 0.90 4.22 -23.31
C GLU A 84 1.44 5.64 -23.15
N LEU A 85 2.00 5.97 -21.98
CA LEU A 85 2.54 7.29 -21.69
C LEU A 85 3.72 7.63 -22.60
N SER A 86 4.57 6.66 -22.95
CA SER A 86 5.71 6.88 -23.86
C SER A 86 5.30 7.25 -25.28
N LYS A 87 4.06 6.92 -25.67
CA LYS A 87 3.47 7.21 -26.98
C LYS A 87 2.60 8.46 -26.98
N ASP A 88 2.34 9.03 -25.81
CA ASP A 88 1.56 10.25 -25.68
C ASP A 88 2.36 11.44 -26.24
N PRO A 89 1.87 12.17 -27.27
CA PRO A 89 2.55 13.35 -27.79
C PRO A 89 2.82 14.43 -26.74
N GLU A 90 2.07 14.48 -25.64
CA GLU A 90 2.30 15.43 -24.55
C GLU A 90 3.65 15.20 -23.84
N ILE A 91 4.23 14.00 -23.90
CA ILE A 91 5.51 13.70 -23.23
C ILE A 91 6.69 14.52 -23.75
N ILE A 92 6.59 15.05 -24.98
CA ILE A 92 7.59 15.93 -25.60
C ILE A 92 7.16 17.40 -25.63
N ASN A 93 6.04 17.75 -25.01
CA ASN A 93 5.57 19.13 -24.97
C ASN A 93 6.57 20.00 -24.19
N PRO A 94 7.10 21.10 -24.75
CA PRO A 94 8.05 21.96 -24.05
C PRO A 94 7.42 22.75 -22.88
N ASN A 95 6.08 22.84 -22.83
CA ASN A 95 5.34 23.54 -21.78
C ASN A 95 5.16 22.67 -20.52
N VAL A 96 6.26 22.39 -19.82
CA VAL A 96 6.29 21.44 -18.68
C VAL A 96 6.17 22.08 -17.30
N ARG A 97 6.09 23.41 -17.21
CA ARG A 97 6.19 24.12 -15.94
C ARG A 97 5.16 25.23 -15.80
N THR A 98 4.34 25.13 -14.76
CA THR A 98 3.50 26.22 -14.27
C THR A 98 4.16 26.85 -13.06
N LEU A 99 4.40 28.16 -13.11
CA LEU A 99 4.93 28.90 -11.96
C LEU A 99 3.81 29.19 -10.95
N PRO A 100 4.06 29.03 -9.63
CA PRO A 100 3.11 29.45 -8.62
C PRO A 100 2.78 30.94 -8.75
N THR A 101 1.50 31.28 -8.68
CA THR A 101 1.01 32.67 -8.69
C THR A 101 1.00 33.31 -7.30
N GLU A 102 1.11 32.49 -6.25
CA GLU A 102 1.11 32.91 -4.86
C GLU A 102 2.12 32.12 -4.02
N LYS A 103 2.45 32.65 -2.85
CA LYS A 103 3.35 31.97 -1.91
C LYS A 103 2.63 30.81 -1.23
N PRO A 104 3.08 29.56 -1.35
CA PRO A 104 2.45 28.43 -0.69
C PRO A 104 2.63 28.54 0.83
N LYS A 105 1.55 28.33 1.57
CA LYS A 105 1.54 28.26 3.05
C LYS A 105 1.40 26.83 3.55
N GLU A 106 0.73 25.99 2.79
CA GLU A 106 0.44 24.60 3.12
C GLU A 106 0.28 23.80 1.82
N GLY A 107 0.75 22.56 1.83
CA GLY A 107 0.66 21.67 0.66
C GLY A 107 0.56 20.21 1.09
N ILE A 108 -0.33 19.49 0.44
CA ILE A 108 -0.53 18.05 0.64
C ILE A 108 -0.35 17.34 -0.69
N GLY A 109 0.62 16.44 -0.77
CA GLY A 109 0.85 15.55 -1.90
C GLY A 109 0.54 14.11 -1.50
N ILE A 110 -0.27 13.43 -2.30
CA ILE A 110 -0.66 12.04 -2.06
C ILE A 110 -0.46 11.26 -3.34
N VAL A 111 0.28 10.16 -3.25
CA VAL A 111 0.50 9.23 -4.38
C VAL A 111 0.46 7.79 -3.89
N GLU A 112 0.16 6.86 -4.79
CA GLU A 112 0.32 5.44 -4.53
C GLU A 112 1.78 5.04 -4.77
N ALA A 113 2.56 4.94 -3.70
CA ALA A 113 3.88 4.31 -3.80
C ALA A 113 3.70 2.79 -3.99
N PRO A 114 4.74 2.07 -4.48
CA PRO A 114 4.62 0.62 -4.73
C PRO A 114 4.16 -0.19 -3.51
N ARG A 115 4.49 0.28 -2.30
CA ARG A 115 4.16 -0.38 -1.01
C ARG A 115 2.94 0.21 -0.31
N GLY A 116 2.17 1.06 -0.97
CA GLY A 116 0.94 1.68 -0.45
C GLY A 116 0.93 3.21 -0.49
N THR A 117 -0.15 3.80 0.00
CA THR A 117 -0.39 5.24 -0.07
C THR A 117 0.67 6.03 0.69
N LEU A 118 1.25 7.03 0.03
CA LEU A 118 2.27 7.94 0.55
C LEU A 118 1.67 9.33 0.69
N PHE A 119 1.68 9.85 1.92
CA PHE A 119 1.21 11.19 2.24
C PHE A 119 2.38 12.08 2.63
N HIS A 120 2.50 13.20 1.93
CA HIS A 120 3.43 14.27 2.21
C HIS A 120 2.63 15.53 2.56
N HIS A 121 2.77 16.04 3.77
CA HIS A 121 2.09 17.25 4.22
C HIS A 121 3.10 18.23 4.80
N TYR A 122 3.15 19.44 4.22
CA TYR A 122 4.08 20.49 4.60
C TYR A 122 3.34 21.78 4.89
N GLN A 123 3.84 22.54 5.87
CA GLN A 123 3.47 23.93 6.13
C GLN A 123 4.73 24.80 6.03
N SER A 124 4.61 26.01 5.51
CA SER A 124 5.73 26.94 5.31
C SER A 124 5.44 28.35 5.82
N ASP A 125 6.51 29.08 6.16
CA ASP A 125 6.45 30.50 6.48
C ASP A 125 6.37 31.38 5.22
N GLU A 126 6.36 32.70 5.40
CA GLU A 126 6.29 33.69 4.30
C GLU A 126 7.50 33.70 3.36
N ARG A 127 8.59 33.02 3.75
CA ARG A 127 9.81 32.84 2.98
C ARG A 127 9.82 31.49 2.25
N GLY A 128 8.80 30.65 2.44
CA GLY A 128 8.74 29.30 1.89
C GLY A 128 9.58 28.28 2.67
N VAL A 129 10.02 28.61 3.89
CA VAL A 129 10.76 27.68 4.74
C VAL A 129 9.79 26.76 5.45
N VAL A 130 10.04 25.45 5.40
CA VAL A 130 9.18 24.45 6.05
C VAL A 130 9.19 24.64 7.57
N THR A 131 8.01 24.82 8.14
CA THR A 131 7.79 24.98 9.59
C THR A 131 7.21 23.72 10.23
N LYS A 132 6.46 22.91 9.44
CA LYS A 132 5.98 21.59 9.85
C LYS A 132 6.03 20.62 8.69
N ALA A 133 6.31 19.36 9.01
CA ALA A 133 6.20 18.24 8.09
C ALA A 133 5.50 17.07 8.78
N ASN A 134 4.54 16.47 8.09
CA ASN A 134 3.92 15.21 8.48
C ASN A 134 4.03 14.22 7.33
N LEU A 135 4.61 13.05 7.61
CA LEU A 135 4.84 11.99 6.64
C LEU A 135 4.13 10.75 7.12
N ILE A 136 3.19 10.25 6.31
CA ILE A 136 2.60 8.93 6.50
C ILE A 136 3.06 8.09 5.32
N VAL A 137 4.14 7.34 5.55
CA VAL A 137 4.89 6.67 4.48
C VAL A 137 4.33 5.28 4.26
N ALA A 138 3.89 4.99 3.02
CA ALA A 138 3.48 3.68 2.49
C ALA A 138 3.40 2.53 3.52
N THR A 139 4.53 1.86 3.81
CA THR A 139 4.61 0.69 4.68
C THR A 139 4.11 0.92 6.12
N GLN A 140 4.18 2.13 6.66
CA GLN A 140 3.65 2.47 7.98
C GLN A 140 2.15 2.17 8.08
N ASN A 141 1.39 2.38 7.01
CA ASN A 141 -0.04 2.07 6.95
C ASN A 141 -0.32 0.56 7.16
N ASN A 142 0.62 -0.31 6.79
CA ASN A 142 0.52 -1.77 6.96
C ASN A 142 1.10 -2.28 8.29
N ALA A 143 1.62 -1.40 9.16
CA ALA A 143 2.35 -1.82 10.37
C ALA A 143 1.53 -2.74 11.29
N ALA A 144 0.25 -2.41 11.50
CA ALA A 144 -0.63 -3.22 12.34
C ALA A 144 -0.91 -4.59 11.71
N ARG A 145 -1.21 -4.60 10.41
CA ARG A 145 -1.43 -5.82 9.62
C ARG A 145 -0.20 -6.74 9.61
N MET A 146 1.01 -6.19 9.48
CA MET A 146 2.25 -6.98 9.49
C MET A 146 2.47 -7.62 10.86
N ALA A 147 2.29 -6.86 11.96
CA ALA A 147 2.40 -7.42 13.30
C ALA A 147 1.40 -8.56 13.53
N MET A 148 0.15 -8.38 13.08
CA MET A 148 -0.89 -9.41 13.15
C MET A 148 -0.55 -10.64 12.30
N SER A 149 -0.01 -10.45 11.10
CA SER A 149 0.36 -11.55 10.20
C SER A 149 1.50 -12.38 10.78
N VAL A 150 2.51 -11.73 11.38
CA VAL A 150 3.63 -12.41 12.07
C VAL A 150 3.14 -13.18 13.29
N ASP A 151 2.31 -12.58 14.15
CA ASP A 151 1.74 -13.28 15.33
C ASP A 151 0.91 -14.49 14.91
N LYS A 152 0.05 -14.36 13.89
CA LYS A 152 -0.77 -15.45 13.36
C LYS A 152 0.07 -16.58 12.76
N ALA A 153 1.10 -16.25 11.98
CA ALA A 153 2.03 -17.22 11.44
C ALA A 153 2.80 -17.96 12.55
N ALA A 154 3.32 -17.24 13.53
CA ALA A 154 4.03 -17.81 14.67
C ALA A 154 3.13 -18.76 15.47
N ARG A 155 1.91 -18.35 15.84
CA ARG A 155 0.94 -19.22 16.53
C ARG A 155 0.53 -20.45 15.72
N GLY A 156 0.46 -20.30 14.41
CA GLY A 156 0.12 -21.38 13.48
C GLY A 156 1.22 -22.43 13.37
N LEU A 157 2.49 -22.01 13.33
CA LEU A 157 3.62 -22.86 12.96
C LEU A 157 4.47 -23.33 14.16
N ILE A 158 4.66 -22.48 15.17
CA ILE A 158 5.47 -22.82 16.35
C ILE A 158 4.61 -23.66 17.31
N LYS A 159 4.98 -24.92 17.48
CA LYS A 159 4.31 -25.87 18.37
C LYS A 159 5.30 -26.49 19.34
N ASN A 160 4.89 -26.67 20.59
CA ASN A 160 5.71 -27.30 21.64
C ASN A 160 7.10 -26.64 21.80
N GLY A 161 7.19 -25.32 21.63
CA GLY A 161 8.44 -24.56 21.72
C GLY A 161 9.42 -24.79 20.57
N LYS A 162 9.06 -25.53 19.52
CA LYS A 162 9.93 -25.77 18.36
C LYS A 162 9.85 -24.61 17.37
N ALA A 163 10.98 -23.95 17.14
CA ALA A 163 11.16 -22.84 16.21
C ALA A 163 12.51 -22.96 15.52
N ASP A 164 12.66 -23.99 14.67
CA ASP A 164 13.83 -24.13 13.80
C ASP A 164 13.84 -23.08 12.68
N ASP A 165 14.97 -22.97 11.97
CA ASP A 165 15.17 -21.99 10.90
C ASP A 165 14.11 -22.08 9.79
N GLY A 166 13.61 -23.29 9.50
CA GLY A 166 12.55 -23.49 8.51
C GLY A 166 11.24 -22.86 8.95
N ILE A 167 10.84 -23.08 10.20
CA ILE A 167 9.66 -22.47 10.81
C ILE A 167 9.80 -20.95 10.89
N LEU A 168 10.95 -20.46 11.35
CA LEU A 168 11.21 -19.02 11.46
C LEU A 168 11.17 -18.33 10.09
N ASN A 169 11.74 -18.95 9.06
CA ASN A 169 11.66 -18.42 7.70
C ASN A 169 10.21 -18.36 7.18
N MET A 170 9.36 -19.33 7.51
CA MET A 170 7.94 -19.26 7.15
C MET A 170 7.20 -18.13 7.88
N VAL A 171 7.57 -17.83 9.13
CA VAL A 171 7.05 -16.64 9.85
C VAL A 171 7.53 -15.36 9.17
N GLU A 172 8.78 -15.29 8.74
CA GLU A 172 9.31 -14.16 7.97
C GLU A 172 8.64 -14.01 6.60
N MET A 173 8.22 -15.10 5.94
CA MET A 173 7.45 -15.01 4.70
C MET A 173 6.15 -14.21 4.88
N ALA A 174 5.49 -14.30 6.03
CA ALA A 174 4.31 -13.48 6.33
C ALA A 174 4.64 -11.98 6.46
N PHE A 175 5.87 -11.63 6.82
CA PHE A 175 6.37 -10.25 6.85
C PHE A 175 6.80 -9.74 5.46
N ARG A 176 7.39 -10.62 4.63
CA ARG A 176 7.87 -10.27 3.27
C ARG A 176 6.74 -10.09 2.25
N ALA A 177 5.58 -10.69 2.49
CA ALA A 177 4.41 -10.66 1.63
C ALA A 177 3.79 -9.26 1.53
#